data_AF-A0A916NAV8-F1
#
_entry.id   AF-A0A916NAV8-F1
#
_cell.length_a   1.000
_cell.length_b   1.000
_cell.length_c   1.000
_cell.angle_alpha   90.00
_cell.angle_beta   90.00
_cell.angle_gamma   90.00
#
_symmetry.space_group_name_H-M   'P 1'
#
loop_
_entity.id
_entity.type
_entity.pdbx_description
1 polymer ?
#
loop_
_entity_poly.entity_id
_entity_poly.type
_entity_poly.pdbx_seq_one_letter_code
_entity_poly.pdbx_strand_id
1 'polypeptide(L)'
;MEASFKIQDFLNFRRVINNIDIRSKIFDLSDESDYQFIEAPRLNIYQKLTLCELIQLRELVNGTHFAIELNSLLHEVLYQESELI
;
A
#
# COMPACT_ATOMS: atom_id res chain seq x y z
N MET A 1 5.71 20.20 1.41
CA MET A 1 4.67 19.96 2.44
C MET A 1 4.82 18.50 2.83
N GLU A 2 5.59 18.21 3.89
CA GLU A 2 5.79 16.82 4.34
C GLU A 2 4.57 16.42 5.16
N ALA A 3 3.65 15.66 4.55
CA ALA A 3 2.62 14.99 5.32
C ALA A 3 3.32 13.90 6.14
N SER A 4 3.31 14.02 7.47
CA SER A 4 3.72 12.93 8.37
C SER A 4 2.77 11.76 8.14
N PHE A 5 3.17 10.83 7.28
CA PHE A 5 2.35 9.69 6.94
C PHE A 5 2.40 8.70 8.10
N LYS A 6 1.38 8.74 8.97
CA LYS A 6 1.32 7.85 10.12
C LYS A 6 1.16 6.41 9.64
N ILE A 7 1.76 5.46 10.36
CA ILE A 7 1.65 4.04 10.05
C ILE A 7 0.18 3.59 9.90
N GLN A 8 -0.72 4.13 10.71
CA GLN A 8 -2.16 3.83 10.63
C GLN A 8 -2.79 4.30 9.31
N ASP A 9 -2.37 5.46 8.78
CA ASP A 9 -2.86 5.97 7.50
C ASP A 9 -2.35 5.09 6.35
N PHE A 10 -1.10 4.62 6.43
CA PHE A 10 -0.55 3.62 5.50
C PHE A 10 -1.33 2.31 5.53
N LEU A 11 -1.58 1.74 6.71
CA LEU A 11 -2.31 0.48 6.85
C LEU A 11 -3.73 0.58 6.30
N ASN A 12 -4.41 1.71 6.53
CA ASN A 12 -5.73 1.96 5.97
C ASN A 12 -5.69 2.09 4.45
N PHE A 13 -4.72 2.84 3.92
CA PHE A 13 -4.52 2.97 2.47
C PHE A 13 -4.25 1.60 1.83
N ARG A 14 -3.37 0.80 2.42
CA ARG A 14 -3.10 -0.58 1.99
C ARG A 14 -4.36 -1.44 1.94
N ARG A 15 -5.21 -1.37 2.97
CA ARG A 15 -6.48 -2.10 2.98
C ARG A 15 -7.37 -1.69 1.81
N VAL A 16 -7.46 -0.40 1.51
CA VAL A 16 -8.22 0.11 0.35
C VAL A 16 -7.67 -0.47 -0.96
N ILE A 17 -6.36 -0.37 -1.19
CA ILE A 17 -5.73 -0.87 -2.42
C ILE A 17 -5.91 -2.39 -2.59
N ASN A 18 -5.78 -3.16 -1.51
CA ASN A 18 -5.91 -4.62 -1.55
C ASN A 18 -7.35 -5.10 -1.75
N ASN A 19 -8.35 -4.31 -1.37
CA ASN A 19 -9.77 -4.66 -1.53
C ASN A 19 -10.29 -4.50 -2.96
N ILE A 20 -9.54 -3.86 -3.85
CA ILE A 20 -9.97 -3.68 -5.24
C ILE A 20 -9.94 -5.02 -5.98
N ASP A 21 -11.03 -5.42 -6.63
CA ASP A 21 -11.06 -6.66 -7.40
C ASP A 21 -10.41 -6.47 -8.79
N ILE A 22 -9.08 -6.54 -8.81
CA ILE A 22 -8.29 -6.47 -10.05
C ILE A 22 -8.62 -7.64 -10.99
N ARG A 23 -8.93 -8.83 -10.46
CA ARG A 23 -9.19 -10.01 -11.30
C ARG A 23 -10.42 -9.80 -12.15
N SER A 24 -11.52 -9.37 -11.54
CA SER A 24 -12.75 -9.08 -12.28
C SER A 24 -12.55 -7.98 -13.31
N LYS A 25 -11.73 -6.95 -13.01
CA LYS A 25 -11.40 -5.88 -13.96
C LYS A 25 -10.58 -6.33 -15.16
N ILE A 26 -9.68 -7.30 -15.01
CA ILE A 26 -8.87 -7.84 -16.13
C ILE A 26 -9.76 -8.55 -17.17
N PHE A 27 -10.86 -9.17 -16.74
CA PHE A 27 -11.76 -9.90 -17.62
C PHE A 27 -12.89 -9.06 -18.20
N ASP A 28 -13.02 -7.80 -17.75
CA ASP A 28 -13.99 -6.86 -18.27
C ASP A 28 -13.36 -6.04 -19.41
N LEU A 29 -13.94 -6.14 -20.60
CA LEU A 29 -13.44 -5.49 -21.82
C LEU A 29 -14.02 -4.08 -22.03
N SER A 30 -14.74 -3.53 -21.04
CA SER A 30 -15.23 -2.16 -21.11
C SER A 30 -14.13 -1.14 -20.81
N ASP A 31 -14.19 0.02 -21.48
CA ASP A 31 -13.28 1.15 -21.26
C ASP A 31 -13.30 1.65 -19.79
N GLU A 32 -14.39 1.39 -19.06
CA GLU A 32 -14.53 1.73 -17.64
C GLU A 32 -13.62 0.87 -16.74
N SER A 33 -13.28 -0.34 -17.19
CA SER A 33 -12.44 -1.27 -16.44
C SER A 33 -10.93 -1.07 -16.66
N ASP A 34 -10.53 -0.30 -17.68
CA ASP A 34 -9.15 0.08 -17.92
C ASP A 34 -8.57 1.01 -16.84
N TYR A 35 -9.45 1.65 -16.05
CA TYR A 35 -9.06 2.64 -15.06
C TYR A 35 -9.68 2.38 -13.68
N GLN A 36 -9.03 2.95 -12.67
CA GLN A 36 -9.51 2.98 -11.30
C GLN A 36 -9.19 4.33 -10.67
N PHE A 37 -10.18 4.94 -10.02
CA PHE A 37 -9.95 6.10 -9.17
C PHE A 37 -9.49 5.64 -7.79
N ILE A 38 -8.38 6.22 -7.32
CA ILE A 38 -7.81 5.99 -6.00
C ILE A 38 -7.88 7.28 -5.21
N GLU A 39 -8.43 7.18 -4.01
CA GLU A 39 -8.57 8.29 -3.08
C GLU A 39 -7.86 7.97 -1.77
N ALA A 40 -7.08 8.94 -1.29
CA ALA A 40 -6.62 8.98 0.09
C ALA A 40 -6.90 10.38 0.65
N PRO A 41 -8.11 10.61 1.20
CA PRO A 41 -8.58 11.95 1.58
C PRO A 41 -7.66 12.66 2.59
N ARG A 42 -7.08 11.90 3.53
CA ARG A 42 -6.14 12.44 4.53
C ARG A 42 -4.83 12.93 3.93
N LEU A 43 -4.50 12.48 2.71
CA LEU A 43 -3.29 12.85 1.99
C LEU A 43 -3.59 13.79 0.82
N ASN A 44 -4.85 14.19 0.66
CA ASN A 44 -5.32 14.96 -0.49
C ASN A 44 -4.94 14.31 -1.84
N ILE A 45 -4.92 12.98 -1.89
CA ILE A 45 -4.64 12.21 -3.11
C ILE A 45 -5.98 11.85 -3.75
N TYR A 46 -6.12 12.24 -5.01
CA TYR A 46 -7.19 11.84 -5.92
C TYR A 46 -6.57 11.56 -7.28
N GLN A 47 -6.35 10.29 -7.60
CA GLN A 47 -5.61 9.90 -8.80
C GLN A 47 -6.42 8.89 -9.61
N LYS A 48 -6.54 9.14 -10.92
CA LYS A 48 -7.00 8.14 -11.89
C LYS A 48 -5.78 7.33 -12.31
N LEU A 49 -5.82 6.02 -12.08
CA LEU A 49 -4.78 5.07 -12.46
C LEU A 49 -5.32 4.15 -13.54
N THR A 50 -4.47 3.77 -14.49
CA THR A 50 -4.69 2.61 -15.35
C THR A 50 -4.66 1.33 -14.50
N LEU A 51 -5.22 0.25 -15.04
CA LEU A 51 -5.18 -1.06 -14.38
C LEU A 51 -3.73 -1.52 -14.11
N CYS A 52 -2.80 -1.25 -15.04
CA CYS A 52 -1.38 -1.55 -14.87
C CYS A 52 -0.75 -0.76 -13.71
N GLU A 53 -1.00 0.55 -13.63
CA GLU A 53 -0.51 1.39 -12.52
C GLU A 53 -1.11 0.95 -11.18
N LEU A 54 -2.38 0.54 -11.16
CA LEU A 54 -3.02 0.00 -9.96
C LEU A 54 -2.34 -1.29 -9.48
N ILE A 55 -2.01 -2.20 -10.40
CA ILE A 55 -1.29 -3.44 -10.07
C ILE A 55 0.08 -3.09 -9.47
N GLN A 56 0.82 -2.19 -10.11
CA GLN A 56 2.13 -1.73 -9.60
C GLN A 56 2.02 -1.08 -8.23
N LEU A 57 1.00 -0.25 -8.00
CA LEU A 57 0.73 0.36 -6.70
C LEU A 57 0.43 -0.69 -5.63
N ARG A 58 -0.36 -1.72 -5.95
CA ARG A 58 -0.64 -2.83 -5.02
C ARG A 58 0.64 -3.53 -4.58
N GLU A 59 1.51 -3.86 -5.54
CA GLU A 59 2.79 -4.51 -5.25
C GLU A 59 3.68 -3.61 -4.40
N LEU A 60 3.77 -2.31 -4.74
CA LEU A 60 4.55 -1.33 -3.99
C LEU A 60 4.09 -1.24 -2.54
N VAL A 61 2.78 -1.09 -2.31
CA VAL A 61 2.20 -0.94 -0.97
C VAL A 61 2.38 -2.22 -0.15
N ASN A 62 2.27 -3.40 -0.75
CA ASN A 62 2.53 -4.65 -0.05
C ASN A 62 4.03 -4.86 0.25
N GLY A 63 4.91 -4.46 -0.67
CA GLY A 63 6.36 -4.46 -0.46
C GLY A 63 6.79 -3.52 0.67
N THR A 64 6.19 -2.32 0.76
CA THR A 64 6.43 -1.39 1.87
C THR A 64 5.99 -2.00 3.20
N HIS A 65 4.82 -2.64 3.26
CA HIS A 65 4.37 -3.32 4.48
C HIS A 65 5.32 -4.43 4.89
N PHE A 66 5.76 -5.25 3.93
CA PHE A 66 6.76 -6.29 4.19
C PHE A 66 8.05 -5.70 4.77
N ALA A 67 8.57 -4.61 4.21
CA ALA A 67 9.78 -3.97 4.70
C ALA A 67 9.64 -3.44 6.14
N ILE A 68 8.47 -2.89 6.49
CA ILE A 68 8.17 -2.41 7.85
C ILE A 68 8.17 -3.58 8.84
N GLU A 69 7.47 -4.67 8.52
CA GLU A 69 7.41 -5.86 9.37
C GLU A 69 8.79 -6.52 9.53
N LEU A 70 9.55 -6.63 8.43
CA LEU A 70 10.91 -7.14 8.46
C LEU A 70 11.81 -6.29 9.35
N ASN A 71 11.71 -4.96 9.26
CA ASN A 71 12.49 -4.07 10.10
C ASN A 71 12.15 -4.24 11.59
N SER A 72 10.86 -4.39 11.93
CA SER A 72 10.43 -4.68 13.30
C SER A 72 11.00 -6.00 13.81
N LEU A 73 10.90 -7.07 13.00
CA LEU A 73 11.44 -8.39 13.33
C LEU A 73 12.96 -8.35 13.54
N LEU A 74 13.71 -7.62 12.71
CA LEU A 74 15.15 -7.48 12.86
C LEU A 74 15.51 -6.73 14.15
N HIS A 75 14.74 -5.71 14.52
CA HIS A 75 14.90 -5.03 15.81
C HIS A 75 14.64 -5.95 17.01
N GLU A 76 13.61 -6.78 16.93
CA GLU A 76 13.30 -7.76 17.97
C GLU A 76 14.41 -8.82 18.12
N VAL A 77 14.87 -9.38 17.00
CA VAL A 77 15.83 -10.50 17.02
C VAL A 77 17.26 -10.05 17.27
N LEU A 78 17.70 -8.93 16.69
CA LEU A 78 19.12 -8.54 16.69
C LEU A 78 19.46 -7.51 17.77
N TYR A 79 18.48 -6.75 18.27
CA TYR A 79 18.75 -5.59 19.13
C TYR A 79 18.14 -5.69 20.53
N GLN A 80 17.22 -6.61 20.81
CA GLN A 80 16.72 -6.80 22.19
C GLN A 80 17.72 -7.48 23.13
N GLU A 81 18.64 -8.32 22.65
CA GLU A 81 19.69 -8.93 23.51
C GLU A 81 20.83 -7.96 23.87
N SER A 82 20.98 -6.84 23.15
CA SER A 82 22.08 -5.89 23.40
C SER A 82 21.88 -5.02 24.64
N GLU A 83 20.68 -4.95 25.21
CA GLU A 83 20.39 -4.17 26.42
C GLU A 83 20.53 -4.97 27.73
N LEU A 84 20.87 -6.26 27.66
CA LEU A 84 21.02 -7.16 28.82
C LEU A 84 22.48 -7.46 29.21
N ILE A 85 23.46 -6.77 28.62
CA ILE A 85 24.90 -6.87 28.94
C ILE A 85 25.43 -5.55 29.49
#